data_AF-A0A8I1W9A9-F1
#
_entry.id   AF-A0A8I1W9A9-F1
#
_cell.length_a   1.000
_cell.length_b   1.000
_cell.length_c   1.000
_cell.angle_alpha   90.00
_cell.angle_beta   90.00
_cell.angle_gamma   90.00
#
_symmetry.space_group_name_H-M   'P 1'
#
loop_
_entity.id
_entity.type
_entity.pdbx_description
1 polymer ?
#
loop_
_entity_poly.entity_id
_entity_poly.type
_entity_poly.pdbx_seq_one_letter_code
_entity_poly.pdbx_strand_id
1 'polypeptide(L)'
;MMDFTVEKWIYKPKISEVTSEFVSITTEPKTDFWQRSYYGFRNDNAPALLIEVKQNFTFTVKVSFAYQALFDQCGIIIYLDNENWFKAAIEYENPTFSRLGSVVTNLGYSD
;
A
#
# COMPACT_ATOMS: atom_id res chain seq x y z
N MET A 1 20.96 0.51 -4.99
CA MET A 1 19.87 -0.44 -4.76
C MET A 1 19.34 -0.16 -3.37
N MET A 2 18.03 -0.11 -3.19
CA MET A 2 17.43 0.15 -1.86
C MET A 2 17.64 -1.09 -0.99
N ASP A 3 18.07 -0.91 0.25
CA ASP A 3 18.21 -2.01 1.23
C ASP A 3 16.97 -2.03 2.11
N PHE A 4 16.14 -3.07 1.93
CA PHE A 4 14.85 -3.15 2.65
C PHE A 4 14.98 -3.49 4.14
N THR A 5 16.19 -3.71 4.66
CA THR A 5 16.39 -4.09 6.06
C THR A 5 16.35 -2.91 7.04
N VAL A 6 16.41 -1.66 6.55
CA VAL A 6 16.44 -0.43 7.38
C VAL A 6 15.05 0.21 7.54
N GLU A 7 13.99 -0.58 7.38
CA GLU A 7 12.64 -0.09 7.13
C GLU A 7 11.71 -0.15 8.34
N LYS A 8 10.62 0.64 8.28
CA LYS A 8 9.62 0.73 9.33
C LYS A 8 8.25 0.28 8.82
N TRP A 9 7.69 -0.73 9.47
CA TRP A 9 6.28 -1.09 9.28
C TRP A 9 5.38 -0.03 9.89
N ILE A 10 4.37 0.41 9.15
CA ILE A 10 3.24 1.16 9.73
C ILE A 10 2.22 0.21 10.36
N TYR A 11 1.87 -0.86 9.64
CA TYR A 11 0.99 -1.93 10.08
C TYR A 11 1.67 -3.26 9.76
N LYS A 12 2.45 -3.81 10.69
CA LYS A 12 3.20 -5.05 10.43
C LYS A 12 2.23 -6.23 10.27
N PRO A 13 2.25 -6.97 9.15
CA PRO A 13 1.41 -8.14 8.99
C PRO A 13 1.91 -9.30 9.88
N LYS A 14 1.04 -10.27 10.15
CA LYS A 14 1.42 -11.52 10.85
C LYS A 14 2.50 -12.31 10.11
N ILE A 15 2.48 -12.29 8.78
CA ILE A 15 3.40 -13.02 7.93
C ILE A 15 4.02 -12.04 6.94
N SER A 16 5.33 -11.85 7.06
CA SER A 16 6.14 -11.08 6.14
C SER A 16 7.55 -11.66 6.05
N GLU A 17 8.18 -11.49 4.90
CA GLU A 17 9.60 -11.71 4.71
C GLU A 17 10.23 -10.43 4.16
N VAL A 18 11.35 -10.01 4.73
CA VAL A 18 12.11 -8.84 4.29
C VAL A 18 13.55 -9.28 4.11
N THR A 19 14.05 -9.08 2.90
CA THR A 19 15.46 -9.30 2.55
C THR A 19 16.02 -8.01 1.95
N SER A 20 17.32 -7.95 1.68
CA SER A 20 17.89 -6.82 0.96
C SER A 20 17.37 -6.66 -0.49
N GLU A 21 16.68 -7.66 -1.05
CA GLU A 21 16.26 -7.69 -2.45
C GLU A 21 14.74 -7.61 -2.66
N PHE A 22 13.96 -8.14 -1.71
CA PHE A 22 12.51 -8.18 -1.83
C PHE A 22 11.80 -8.10 -0.49
N VAL A 23 10.52 -7.76 -0.59
CA VAL A 23 9.57 -7.75 0.52
C VAL A 23 8.38 -8.61 0.10
N SER A 24 8.01 -9.56 0.96
CA SER A 24 6.82 -10.39 0.82
C SER A 24 5.86 -10.10 1.98
N ILE A 25 4.59 -9.89 1.66
CA ILE A 25 3.53 -9.52 2.61
C ILE A 25 2.35 -10.46 2.36
N THR A 26 1.85 -11.09 3.43
CA THR A 26 0.55 -11.75 3.42
C THR A 26 -0.43 -10.89 4.19
N THR A 27 -1.42 -10.34 3.50
CA THR A 27 -2.44 -9.47 4.10
C THR A 27 -3.41 -10.25 4.98
N GLU A 28 -3.76 -9.66 6.12
CA GLU A 28 -4.91 -10.07 6.89
C GLU A 28 -6.23 -9.60 6.25
N PRO A 29 -7.35 -10.30 6.49
CA PRO A 29 -8.66 -9.85 6.03
C PRO A 29 -9.02 -8.47 6.58
N LYS A 30 -9.82 -7.71 5.80
CA LYS A 30 -10.37 -6.39 6.20
C LYS A 30 -9.30 -5.33 6.45
N THR A 31 -8.26 -5.35 5.63
CA THR A 31 -7.21 -4.34 5.58
C THR A 31 -7.39 -3.45 4.36
N ASP A 32 -7.26 -2.13 4.52
CA ASP A 32 -7.42 -1.15 3.45
C ASP A 32 -6.82 0.22 3.83
N PHE A 33 -6.61 1.06 2.82
CA PHE A 33 -6.32 2.49 2.93
C PHE A 33 -7.39 3.28 2.17
N TRP A 34 -8.28 3.95 2.88
CA TRP A 34 -9.30 4.85 2.32
C TRP A 34 -9.82 5.81 3.38
N GLN A 35 -10.04 7.08 3.00
CA GLN A 35 -10.53 8.11 3.92
C GLN A 35 -11.79 8.79 3.40
N ARG A 36 -12.93 8.51 4.06
CA ARG A 36 -14.25 9.19 4.04
C ARG A 36 -14.98 9.34 2.70
N SER A 37 -14.31 9.68 1.62
CA SER A 37 -14.91 10.08 0.36
C SER A 37 -15.90 9.02 -0.12
N TYR A 38 -17.11 9.48 -0.44
CA TYR A 38 -18.28 8.68 -0.85
C TYR A 38 -18.80 7.67 0.21
N TYR A 39 -17.94 6.84 0.78
CA TYR A 39 -18.34 5.72 1.65
C TYR A 39 -18.47 6.07 3.14
N GLY A 40 -17.93 7.20 3.60
CA GLY A 40 -17.99 7.67 4.98
C GLY A 40 -17.08 6.95 5.98
N PHE A 41 -16.61 5.73 5.68
CA PHE A 41 -15.69 5.00 6.54
C PHE A 41 -14.24 5.51 6.43
N ARG A 42 -13.41 5.10 7.40
CA ARG A 42 -11.97 5.37 7.45
C ARG A 42 -11.23 4.07 7.67
N ASN A 43 -10.47 3.64 6.67
CA ASN A 43 -9.55 2.52 6.78
C ASN A 43 -8.13 3.05 6.64
N ASP A 44 -7.32 2.75 7.65
CA ASP A 44 -5.90 3.06 7.70
C ASP A 44 -5.26 1.95 8.51
N ASN A 45 -5.20 0.76 7.92
CA ASN A 45 -4.78 -0.46 8.63
C ASN A 45 -4.11 -1.51 7.72
N ALA A 46 -3.88 -1.20 6.44
CA ALA A 46 -3.26 -2.14 5.51
C ALA A 46 -1.73 -2.20 5.67
N PRO A 47 -1.13 -3.39 5.52
CA PRO A 47 0.29 -3.55 5.73
C PRO A 47 1.11 -2.77 4.71
N ALA A 48 2.06 -1.99 5.21
CA ALA A 48 3.00 -1.24 4.40
C ALA A 48 4.34 -1.15 5.11
N LEU A 49 5.40 -1.35 4.32
CA LEU A 49 6.77 -1.21 4.74
C LEU A 49 7.32 0.10 4.14
N LEU A 50 7.80 0.98 5.02
CA LEU A 50 8.17 2.35 4.67
C LEU A 50 9.67 2.57 4.83
N ILE A 51 10.22 3.36 3.92
CA ILE A 51 11.57 3.90 4.01
C ILE A 51 11.47 5.40 4.23
N GLU A 52 12.14 5.91 5.25
CA GLU A 52 12.20 7.34 5.49
C GLU A 52 13.09 8.01 4.44
N VAL A 53 12.55 9.03 3.76
CA VAL A 53 13.28 9.80 2.76
C VAL A 53 13.15 11.29 3.08
N LYS A 54 14.29 12.00 3.13
CA LYS A 54 14.34 13.44 3.49
C LYS A 54 14.55 14.38 2.30
N GLN A 55 14.86 13.82 1.14
CA GLN A 55 15.21 14.57 -0.07
C GLN A 55 14.35 14.08 -1.24
N ASN A 56 14.43 14.78 -2.37
CA ASN A 56 13.79 14.32 -3.60
C ASN A 56 14.31 12.93 -3.98
N PHE A 57 13.42 12.06 -4.41
CA PHE A 57 13.75 10.69 -4.77
C PHE A 57 13.00 10.24 -6.02
N THR A 58 13.50 9.18 -6.61
CA THR A 58 12.83 8.45 -7.69
C THR A 58 13.12 6.98 -7.45
N PHE A 59 12.10 6.15 -7.60
CA PHE A 59 12.23 4.71 -7.43
C PHE A 59 11.32 3.98 -8.41
N THR A 60 11.67 2.74 -8.67
CA THR A 60 10.87 1.81 -9.45
C THR A 60 10.81 0.51 -8.68
N VAL A 61 9.64 -0.10 -8.63
CA VAL A 61 9.44 -1.41 -8.01
C VAL A 61 8.74 -2.33 -9.01
N LYS A 62 9.03 -3.62 -8.90
CA LYS A 62 8.24 -4.66 -9.55
C LYS A 62 7.33 -5.28 -8.50
N VAL A 63 6.03 -5.25 -8.74
CA VAL A 63 5.05 -5.92 -7.89
C VAL A 63 4.60 -7.23 -8.54
N SER A 64 4.35 -8.24 -7.70
CA SER A 64 3.79 -9.53 -8.09
C SER A 64 2.95 -10.02 -6.93
N PHE A 65 1.71 -10.43 -7.20
CA PHE A 65 0.78 -10.83 -6.15
C PHE A 65 -0.29 -11.78 -6.69
N ALA A 66 -0.86 -12.58 -5.80
CA ALA A 66 -1.88 -13.55 -6.13
C ALA A 66 -3.25 -13.04 -5.64
N TYR A 67 -4.13 -12.74 -6.58
CA TYR A 67 -5.51 -12.36 -6.29
C TYR A 67 -6.27 -13.49 -5.60
N GLN A 68 -7.03 -13.15 -4.56
CA GLN A 68 -7.91 -14.06 -3.82
C GLN A 68 -9.33 -13.52 -3.73
N ALA A 69 -9.50 -12.20 -3.64
CA ALA A 69 -10.81 -11.57 -3.44
C ALA A 69 -10.93 -10.22 -4.16
N LEU A 70 -12.19 -9.80 -4.37
CA LEU A 70 -12.54 -8.46 -4.84
C LEU A 70 -11.86 -7.39 -3.96
N PHE A 71 -11.27 -6.37 -4.59
CA PHE A 71 -10.52 -5.27 -3.96
C PHE A 71 -9.13 -5.62 -3.43
N ASP A 72 -8.60 -6.81 -3.73
CA ASP A 72 -7.19 -7.12 -3.43
C ASP A 72 -6.27 -6.13 -4.16
N GLN A 73 -5.33 -5.56 -3.41
CA GLN A 73 -4.46 -4.49 -3.85
C GLN A 73 -2.99 -4.82 -3.59
N CYS A 74 -2.12 -4.48 -4.55
CA CYS A 74 -0.67 -4.52 -4.36
C CYS A 74 -0.02 -3.38 -5.15
N GLY A 75 0.87 -2.64 -4.49
CA GLY A 75 1.43 -1.42 -5.05
C GLY A 75 2.37 -0.70 -4.10
N ILE A 76 2.42 0.61 -4.25
CA ILE A 76 3.27 1.53 -3.48
C ILE A 76 2.40 2.48 -2.66
N ILE A 77 2.99 3.00 -1.58
CA ILE A 77 2.41 4.07 -0.77
C ILE A 77 3.48 5.09 -0.41
N ILE A 78 3.11 6.37 -0.43
CA ILE A 78 3.85 7.46 0.20
C ILE A 78 2.99 7.92 1.37
N TYR A 79 3.55 7.88 2.57
CA TYR A 79 2.78 8.06 3.78
C TYR A 79 3.39 9.14 4.67
N LEU A 80 2.63 10.17 5.00
CA LEU A 80 3.01 11.19 5.97
C LEU A 80 2.32 10.92 7.32
N ASP A 81 0.99 10.82 7.28
CA ASP A 81 0.13 10.52 8.42
C ASP A 81 -1.21 9.94 7.95
N ASN A 82 -2.12 9.64 8.86
CA ASN A 82 -3.39 8.98 8.56
C ASN A 82 -4.37 9.86 7.77
N GLU A 83 -4.12 11.16 7.66
CA GLU A 83 -4.92 12.12 6.90
C GLU A 83 -4.23 12.55 5.59
N ASN A 84 -2.96 12.19 5.39
CA ASN A 84 -2.16 12.62 4.24
C ASN A 84 -1.26 11.47 3.73
N TRP A 85 -1.70 10.83 2.65
CA TRP A 85 -0.96 9.75 2.00
C TRP A 85 -1.38 9.60 0.54
N PHE A 86 -0.54 8.92 -0.24
CA PHE A 86 -0.81 8.56 -1.63
C PHE A 86 -0.56 7.07 -1.80
N LYS A 87 -1.44 6.34 -2.48
CA LYS A 87 -1.17 4.97 -2.94
C LYS A 87 -1.36 4.87 -4.45
N ALA A 88 -0.58 4.00 -5.08
CA ALA A 88 -0.82 3.56 -6.44
C ALA A 88 -0.64 2.06 -6.52
N ALA A 89 -1.65 1.37 -7.04
CA ALA A 89 -1.72 -0.08 -6.98
C ALA A 89 -2.50 -0.65 -8.17
N ILE A 90 -2.26 -1.93 -8.42
CA ILE A 90 -3.24 -2.74 -9.13
C ILE A 90 -4.30 -3.17 -8.12
N GLU A 91 -5.57 -3.04 -8.49
CA GLU A 91 -6.74 -3.44 -7.71
C GLU A 91 -7.55 -4.49 -8.48
N TYR A 92 -7.81 -5.62 -7.83
CA TYR A 92 -8.56 -6.72 -8.42
C TYR A 92 -10.04 -6.38 -8.57
N GLU A 93 -10.55 -6.52 -9.79
CA GLU A 93 -11.98 -6.40 -10.07
C GLU A 93 -12.62 -7.77 -10.27
N ASN A 94 -12.09 -8.57 -11.20
CA ASN A 94 -12.68 -9.86 -11.58
C ASN A 94 -11.66 -10.73 -12.37
N PRO A 95 -12.01 -11.98 -12.74
CA PRO A 95 -11.08 -12.88 -13.42
C PRO A 95 -10.59 -12.41 -14.79
N THR A 96 -11.23 -11.40 -15.40
CA THR A 96 -10.87 -10.90 -16.74
C THR A 96 -9.94 -9.69 -16.68
N PHE A 97 -10.07 -8.84 -15.65
CA PHE A 97 -9.23 -7.66 -15.54
C PHE A 97 -9.05 -7.16 -14.09
N SER A 98 -7.98 -6.39 -13.91
CA SER A 98 -7.72 -5.56 -12.74
C SER A 98 -7.53 -4.11 -13.19
N ARG A 99 -7.68 -3.16 -12.26
CA ARG A 99 -7.49 -1.74 -12.53
C ARG A 99 -6.13 -1.31 -12.04
N LEU A 100 -5.43 -0.48 -12.82
CA LEU A 100 -4.33 0.33 -12.30
C LEU A 100 -4.92 1.66 -11.86
N GLY A 101 -4.76 2.01 -10.59
CA GLY A 101 -5.30 3.23 -10.03
C GLY A 101 -4.35 3.89 -9.03
N SER A 102 -4.69 5.11 -8.67
CA SER A 102 -4.05 5.84 -7.58
C SER A 102 -5.11 6.50 -6.72
N VAL A 103 -4.80 6.64 -5.44
CA VAL A 103 -5.60 7.41 -4.50
C VAL A 103 -4.68 8.44 -3.85
N VAL A 104 -5.10 9.70 -3.88
CA VAL A 104 -4.46 10.78 -3.12
C VAL A 104 -5.37 11.13 -1.97
N THR A 105 -4.88 10.97 -0.76
CA THR A 105 -5.58 11.38 0.45
C THR A 105 -4.95 12.65 0.98
N ASN A 106 -5.76 13.69 1.10
CA ASN A 106 -5.34 15.00 1.63
C ASN A 106 -6.38 15.49 2.64
N LEU A 107 -5.92 15.94 3.81
CA LEU A 107 -6.78 16.40 4.91
C LEU A 107 -7.88 15.39 5.28
N GLY A 108 -7.58 14.09 5.17
CA GLY A 108 -8.47 13.01 5.57
C GLY A 108 -9.61 12.72 4.59
N TYR A 109 -9.43 13.03 3.31
CA TYR A 109 -10.34 12.70 2.20
C TYR A 109 -9.56 12.13 1.03
N SER A 110 -9.99 10.96 0.54
CA SER A 110 -9.41 10.27 -0.62
C SER A 110 -10.03 10.74 -1.93
N ASP A 111 -9.19 10.98 -2.94
CA ASP A 111 -9.56 11.14 -4.35
C ASP A 111 -8.97 9.97 -5.15
#